data_AF-A0A2S6S1W7-F1
#
_entry.id   AF-A0A2S6S1W7-F1
#
_cell.length_a   1.000
_cell.length_b   1.000
_cell.length_c   1.000
_cell.angle_alpha   90.00
_cell.angle_beta   90.00
_cell.angle_gamma   90.00
#
_symmetry.space_group_name_H-M   'P 1'
#
loop_
_entity.id
_entity.type
_entity.pdbx_description
1 polymer ?
#
loop_
_entity_poly.entity_id
_entity_poly.type
_entity_poly.pdbx_seq_one_letter_code
_entity_poly.pdbx_strand_id
1 'polypeptide(L)' 'MKKKSNGHNDIWNKNSGFPKCDDKQCDKIGEFFAPKSPGSNEKYTFCLEHIKAYNKRWNYFAGKSQSEIYEFQKNDF' A
#
# COMPACT_ATOMS: atom_id res chain seq x y z
N MET A 1 10.02 -4.24 43.77
CA MET A 1 10.05 -3.80 42.35
C MET A 1 9.67 -5.00 41.48
N LYS A 2 8.40 -5.16 41.10
CA LYS A 2 7.95 -6.27 40.24
C LYS A 2 7.80 -5.72 38.81
N LYS A 3 8.75 -6.06 37.94
CA LYS A 3 8.77 -5.62 36.54
C LYS A 3 7.55 -6.24 35.83
N LYS A 4 6.64 -5.39 35.37
CA LYS A 4 5.51 -5.76 34.52
C LYS A 4 6.05 -6.18 33.16
N SER A 5 6.15 -7.47 32.88
CA SER A 5 6.23 -7.96 31.51
C SER A 5 4.79 -8.12 31.00
N ASN A 6 4.16 -7.01 30.62
CA ASN A 6 2.97 -7.06 29.78
C ASN A 6 3.44 -7.56 28.41
N GLY A 7 3.34 -8.87 28.19
CA GLY A 7 3.55 -9.49 26.89
C GLY A 7 2.64 -8.80 25.88
N HIS A 8 3.27 -8.03 25.01
CA HIS A 8 2.63 -7.22 23.99
C HIS A 8 2.14 -8.15 22.89
N ASN A 9 0.97 -8.76 23.13
CA ASN A 9 0.04 -9.34 22.17
C ASN A 9 0.51 -9.23 20.71
N ASP A 10 1.25 -10.24 20.28
CA ASP A 10 1.66 -10.53 18.91
C ASP A 10 0.44 -10.90 18.04
N ILE A 11 -0.49 -9.96 17.88
CA ILE A 11 -1.68 -10.00 16.98
C ILE A 11 -1.25 -9.76 15.52
N TRP A 12 -0.02 -10.17 15.17
CA TRP A 12 0.50 -10.09 13.80
C TRP A 12 1.23 -11.38 13.42
N ASN A 13 0.87 -12.53 14.02
CA ASN A 13 1.26 -13.83 13.49
C ASN A 13 0.53 -14.07 12.15
N LYS A 14 1.03 -13.40 11.12
CA LYS A 14 0.56 -13.40 9.74
C LYS A 14 1.21 -14.57 9.00
N ASN A 15 0.69 -15.78 9.20
CA ASN A 15 0.98 -16.90 8.32
C ASN A 15 -0.34 -17.53 7.87
N SER A 16 -1.02 -16.84 6.95
CA SER A 16 -2.20 -17.37 6.27
C SER A 16 -2.35 -16.73 4.88
N GLY A 17 -1.79 -17.41 3.87
CA GLY A 17 -2.27 -17.34 2.48
C GLY A 17 -2.11 -16.01 1.71
N PHE A 18 -1.14 -15.17 2.04
CA PHE A 18 -0.86 -14.00 1.20
C PHE A 18 -0.31 -14.42 -0.18
N PRO A 19 -0.78 -13.80 -1.28
CA PRO A 19 -0.30 -14.08 -2.62
C PRO A 19 1.19 -13.71 -2.77
N LYS A 20 1.85 -14.21 -3.82
CA LYS A 20 3.21 -13.77 -4.16
C LYS A 20 3.18 -12.33 -4.67
N CYS A 21 4.28 -11.61 -4.46
CA CYS A 21 4.48 -10.28 -5.01
C CYS A 21 4.33 -10.30 -6.54
N ASP A 22 3.51 -9.39 -7.09
CA ASP A 22 3.27 -9.20 -8.54
C ASP A 22 4.48 -8.63 -9.30
N ASP A 23 5.63 -8.47 -8.63
CA ASP A 23 6.83 -7.97 -9.28
C ASP A 23 7.54 -9.10 -10.06
N LYS A 24 8.03 -8.79 -11.27
CA LYS A 24 8.45 -9.80 -12.27
C LYS A 24 9.54 -10.76 -11.78
N GLN A 25 10.29 -10.40 -10.73
CA GLN A 25 11.38 -11.21 -10.19
C GLN A 25 11.34 -11.27 -8.66
N CYS A 26 10.15 -11.26 -8.06
CA CYS A 26 10.00 -11.29 -6.61
C CYS A 26 9.20 -12.50 -6.14
N ASP A 27 9.85 -13.40 -5.40
CA ASP A 27 9.18 -14.54 -4.75
C ASP A 27 8.75 -14.25 -3.30
N LYS A 28 8.82 -12.98 -2.87
CA LYS A 28 8.41 -12.57 -1.53
C LYS A 28 6.89 -12.54 -1.40
N ILE A 29 6.43 -12.65 -0.17
CA ILE A 29 5.01 -12.58 0.17
C ILE A 29 4.48 -11.16 -0.10
N GLY A 30 3.39 -11.09 -0.85
CA GLY A 30 2.64 -9.88 -1.18
C GLY A 30 1.64 -9.52 -0.09
N GLU A 31 2.13 -8.94 1.01
CA GLU A 31 1.29 -8.50 2.12
C GLU A 31 0.57 -7.16 1.88
N PHE A 32 1.02 -6.37 0.90
CA PHE A 32 0.55 -5.01 0.66
C PHE A 32 -0.19 -4.91 -0.68
N PHE A 33 -1.29 -4.16 -0.71
CA PHE A 33 -2.08 -3.97 -1.92
C PHE A 33 -1.89 -2.56 -2.48
N ALA A 34 -1.81 -2.44 -3.81
CA ALA A 34 -1.75 -1.16 -4.51
C ALA A 34 -2.78 -1.11 -5.66
N PRO A 35 -3.49 0.03 -5.88
CA PRO A 35 -4.42 0.16 -7.01
C PRO A 35 -3.65 0.18 -8.33
N LYS A 36 -4.14 -0.51 -9.36
CA LYS A 36 -3.49 -0.50 -10.68
C LYS A 36 -3.61 0.85 -11.39
N SER A 37 -4.77 1.50 -11.25
CA SER A 37 -5.09 2.80 -11.84
C SER A 37 -5.93 3.63 -10.88
N PRO A 38 -5.85 4.99 -10.91
CA PRO A 38 -6.73 5.84 -10.13
C PRO A 38 -8.20 5.54 -10.47
N GLY A 39 -8.98 5.09 -9.47
CA GLY A 39 -10.39 4.73 -9.66
C GLY A 39 -10.67 3.32 -10.20
N SER A 40 -9.65 2.47 -10.38
CA SER A 40 -9.87 1.05 -10.70
C SER A 40 -10.07 0.20 -9.44
N ASN A 41 -10.94 -0.81 -9.53
CA ASN A 41 -11.10 -1.83 -8.49
C ASN A 41 -9.97 -2.88 -8.50
N GLU A 42 -9.17 -2.92 -9.56
CA GLU A 42 -8.05 -3.85 -9.66
C GLU A 42 -6.89 -3.45 -8.76
N LYS A 43 -6.29 -4.44 -8.12
CA LYS A 43 -5.18 -4.26 -7.18
C LYS A 43 -4.02 -5.19 -7.54
N TYR A 44 -2.80 -4.70 -7.37
CA TYR A 44 -1.58 -5.50 -7.31
C TYR A 44 -1.27 -5.86 -5.87
N THR A 45 -0.55 -6.96 -5.68
CA THR A 45 -0.01 -7.42 -4.40
C THR A 45 1.51 -7.28 -4.41
N PHE A 46 2.07 -6.62 -3.40
CA PHE A 46 3.49 -6.32 -3.32
C PHE A 46 4.06 -6.65 -1.96
N CYS A 47 5.35 -7.00 -1.95
CA CYS A 47 6.13 -7.03 -0.71
C CYS A 47 6.50 -5.61 -0.27
N LEU A 48 7.03 -5.47 0.95
CA LEU A 48 7.38 -4.17 1.55
C LEU A 48 8.32 -3.31 0.68
N GLU A 49 9.23 -3.93 -0.05
CA GLU A 49 10.18 -3.21 -0.92
C GLU A 49 9.50 -2.68 -2.17
N HIS A 50 8.71 -3.51 -2.84
CA HIS A 50 8.05 -3.14 -4.09
C HIS A 50 6.88 -2.19 -3.87
N ILE A 51 6.14 -2.29 -2.77
CA ILE A 51 5.09 -1.30 -2.47
C ILE A 51 5.69 0.09 -2.27
N LYS A 52 6.88 0.20 -1.65
CA LYS A 52 7.58 1.48 -1.50
C LYS A 52 8.03 2.03 -2.85
N ALA A 53 8.58 1.18 -3.71
CA ALA A 53 8.96 1.57 -5.07
C ALA A 53 7.73 2.00 -5.89
N TYR A 54 6.61 1.28 -5.76
CA TYR A 54 5.33 1.59 -6.39
C TYR A 54 4.80 2.96 -5.93
N ASN A 55 4.73 3.20 -4.63
CA ASN A 55 4.22 4.44 -4.07
C ASN A 55 5.11 5.64 -4.44
N LYS A 56 6.44 5.45 -4.56
CA LYS A 56 7.35 6.51 -5.03
C LYS A 56 7.08 6.94 -6.47
N ARG A 57 6.69 6.01 -7.35
CA ARG A 57 6.34 6.33 -8.75
C ARG A 57 4.87 6.71 -8.94
N TRP A 58 4.03 6.50 -7.93
CA TRP A 58 2.60 6.70 -8.03
C TRP A 58 2.28 8.20 -8.02
N ASN A 59 1.67 8.67 -9.11
CA ASN A 59 1.15 10.03 -9.21
C ASN A 59 -0.36 9.95 -9.44
N TYR A 60 -1.13 10.21 -8.38
CA TYR A 60 -2.60 10.20 -8.45
C TYR A 60 -3.15 11.24 -9.43
N PHE A 61 -2.48 12.39 -9.57
CA PHE A 61 -2.86 13.46 -10.48
C PHE A 61 -2.23 13.34 -11.86
N ALA A 62 -1.63 12.19 -12.20
CA ALA A 62 -1.10 11.97 -13.54
C ALA A 62 -2.22 12.14 -14.59
N GLY A 63 -2.02 13.05 -15.53
CA GLY A 63 -3.01 13.37 -16.58
C GLY A 63 -4.12 14.32 -16.16
N LYS A 64 -4.14 14.82 -14.93
CA LYS A 64 -5.08 15.86 -14.49
C LYS A 64 -4.57 17.24 -14.87
N SER A 65 -5.49 18.10 -15.32
CA SER A 65 -5.19 19.52 -15.55
C SER A 65 -5.03 20.27 -14.23
N GLN A 66 -4.32 21.40 -14.25
CA GLN A 66 -4.15 22.25 -13.08
C GLN A 66 -5.50 22.68 -12.47
N SER A 67 -6.49 22.95 -13.33
CA SER A 67 -7.85 23.30 -12.91
C SER A 67 -8.54 22.15 -12.17
N GLU A 68 -8.43 20.91 -12.65
CA GLU A 68 -9.01 19.75 -11.97
C GLU A 68 -8.33 19.48 -10.61
N ILE A 69 -7.02 19.69 -10.50
CA ILE A 69 -6.29 19.55 -9.24
C ILE A 69 -6.76 20.62 -8.23
N TYR A 70 -6.94 21.85 -8.69
CA TYR A 70 -7.43 22.95 -7.84
C TYR A 70 -8.87 22.70 -7.39
N GLU A 71 -9.74 22.25 -8.29
CA GLU A 71 -11.11 21.86 -7.93
C GLU A 71 -11.14 20.69 -6.94
N PHE A 72 -10.25 19.70 -7.10
CA PHE A 72 -10.12 18.63 -6.10
C PHE A 72 -9.74 19.17 -4.72
N GLN A 73 -8.76 20.08 -4.64
CA GLN A 73 -8.35 20.70 -3.37
C GLN A 73 -9.45 21.56 -2.74
N LYS A 74 -10.26 22.23 -3.56
CA LYS A 74 -11.32 23.12 -3.10
C LYS A 74 -12.54 22.36 -2.55
N ASN A 75 -12.84 21.19 -3.10
CA ASN A 75 -13.97 20.36 -2.66
C ASN A 75 -13.67 19.49 -1.42
N ASP A 76 -12.41 19.43 -0.97
CA ASP A 76 -11.99 18.64 0.21
C ASP A 76 -12.10 19.43 1.54
N PHE A 77 -12.44 20.73 1.48
CA PHE A 77 -12.71 21.63 2.62
C PHE A 77 -14.20 21.94 2.75
#